data_AF-A0A0B8QLI8-F1
#
_entry.id   AF-A0A0B8QLI8-F1
#
_cell.length_a   1.000
_cell.length_b   1.000
_cell.length_c   1.000
_cell.angle_alpha   90.00
_cell.angle_beta   90.00
_cell.angle_gamma   90.00
#
_symmetry.space_group_name_H-M   'P 1'
#
loop_
_entity.id
_entity.type
_entity.pdbx_description
1 polymer ?
#
loop_
_entity_poly.entity_id
_entity_poly.type
_entity_poly.pdbx_seq_one_letter_code
_entity_poly.pdbx_strand_id
1 'polypeptide(L)'
;MDLDELAPLIRPSGYYNQKAIKIKALTAWYAQYRFDIALVREQQFDKLRSELLAIKGVGGETADVILTYAIGKASFVIDAYARRIFSRFGLTVPKSYESFRDMMQQTIASDTKTYAYYHGLMVEHGQRFCKKRPICEECPLFFECKKFGI
;
A
#
# COMPACT_ATOMS: atom_id res chain seq x y z
N MET A 1 -17.58 -13.94 -16.82
CA MET A 1 -18.20 -12.99 -15.87
C MET A 1 -18.04 -11.57 -16.36
N ASP A 2 -19.14 -10.95 -16.74
CA ASP A 2 -19.19 -9.52 -17.04
C ASP A 2 -19.21 -8.68 -15.74
N LEU A 3 -19.36 -7.37 -15.85
CA LEU A 3 -19.39 -6.49 -14.68
C LEU A 3 -20.73 -6.58 -13.92
N ASP A 4 -21.83 -6.79 -14.64
CA ASP A 4 -23.17 -6.85 -14.07
C ASP A 4 -23.38 -8.12 -13.24
N GLU A 5 -22.65 -9.19 -13.56
CA GLU A 5 -22.56 -10.41 -12.77
C GLU A 5 -21.54 -10.30 -11.62
N LEU A 6 -20.35 -9.72 -11.86
CA LEU A 6 -19.28 -9.65 -10.85
C LEU A 6 -19.59 -8.67 -9.71
N ALA A 7 -20.08 -7.47 -10.05
CA ALA A 7 -20.26 -6.39 -9.10
C ALA A 7 -21.22 -6.76 -7.94
N PRO A 8 -22.37 -7.41 -8.17
CA PRO A 8 -23.26 -7.89 -7.10
C PRO A 8 -22.59 -8.88 -6.14
N LEU A 9 -21.75 -9.79 -6.65
CA LEU A 9 -21.08 -10.82 -5.84
C LEU A 9 -20.12 -10.23 -4.79
N ILE A 10 -19.56 -9.05 -5.09
CA ILE A 10 -18.61 -8.36 -4.20
C ILE A 10 -19.22 -7.12 -3.52
N ARG A 11 -20.55 -6.97 -3.55
CA ARG A 11 -21.27 -5.84 -2.94
C ARG A 11 -20.90 -5.55 -1.47
N PRO A 12 -20.71 -6.56 -0.59
CA PRO A 12 -20.33 -6.31 0.81
C PRO A 12 -19.01 -5.57 0.99
N SER A 13 -18.14 -5.56 -0.02
CA SER A 13 -16.83 -4.91 0.05
C SER A 13 -16.90 -3.38 -0.05
N GLY A 14 -18.03 -2.80 -0.44
CA GLY A 14 -18.17 -1.35 -0.70
C GLY A 14 -17.39 -0.89 -1.95
N TYR A 15 -17.86 0.19 -2.60
CA TYR A 15 -17.33 0.67 -3.90
C TYR A 15 -17.22 -0.45 -4.95
N TYR A 16 -18.17 -1.38 -4.91
CA TYR A 16 -18.09 -2.67 -5.57
C TYR A 16 -18.07 -2.56 -7.11
N ASN A 17 -18.74 -1.57 -7.69
CA ASN A 17 -18.68 -1.30 -9.14
C ASN A 17 -17.24 -0.98 -9.60
N GLN A 18 -16.56 -0.06 -8.93
CA GLN A 18 -15.16 0.25 -9.24
C GLN A 18 -14.23 -0.92 -8.93
N LYS A 19 -14.49 -1.68 -7.86
CA LYS A 19 -13.70 -2.88 -7.54
C LYS A 19 -13.86 -3.98 -8.59
N ALA A 20 -15.05 -4.19 -9.14
CA ALA A 20 -15.27 -5.16 -10.21
C ALA A 20 -14.43 -4.82 -11.46
N ILE A 21 -14.40 -3.55 -11.85
CA ILE A 21 -13.54 -3.07 -12.95
C ILE A 21 -12.06 -3.35 -12.66
N LYS A 22 -11.59 -3.01 -11.46
CA LYS A 22 -10.19 -3.24 -11.05
C LYS A 22 -9.83 -4.72 -11.01
N ILE A 23 -10.70 -5.57 -10.48
CA ILE A 23 -10.50 -7.02 -10.44
C ILE A 23 -10.33 -7.56 -11.86
N LYS A 24 -11.23 -7.20 -12.79
CA LYS A 24 -11.10 -7.63 -14.19
C LYS A 24 -9.83 -7.13 -14.85
N ALA A 25 -9.43 -5.89 -14.59
CA ALA A 25 -8.20 -5.33 -15.16
C ALA A 25 -6.95 -6.02 -14.59
N LEU A 26 -6.92 -6.30 -13.29
CA LEU A 26 -5.82 -7.01 -12.64
C LEU A 26 -5.74 -8.48 -13.08
N THR A 27 -6.88 -9.17 -13.23
CA THR A 27 -6.89 -10.55 -13.72
C THR A 27 -6.50 -10.62 -15.19
N ALA A 28 -6.86 -9.64 -16.01
CA ALA A 28 -6.38 -9.54 -17.39
C ALA A 28 -4.86 -9.34 -17.47
N TRP A 29 -4.27 -8.52 -16.60
CA TRP A 29 -2.81 -8.42 -16.46
C TRP A 29 -2.21 -9.76 -16.03
N TYR A 30 -2.75 -10.41 -15.01
CA TYR A 30 -2.22 -11.69 -14.51
C TYR A 30 -2.38 -12.84 -15.54
N ALA A 31 -3.37 -12.77 -16.42
CA ALA A 31 -3.55 -13.71 -17.52
C ALA A 31 -2.38 -13.67 -18.53
N GLN A 32 -1.69 -12.53 -18.69
CA GLN A 32 -0.49 -12.42 -19.53
C GLN A 32 0.64 -13.32 -18.99
N TYR A 33 0.62 -13.58 -17.69
CA TYR A 33 1.50 -14.50 -16.99
C TYR A 33 0.87 -15.88 -16.76
N ARG A 34 -0.18 -16.23 -17.53
CA ARG A 34 -0.89 -17.51 -17.45
C ARG A 34 -1.42 -17.85 -16.04
N PHE A 35 -1.68 -16.83 -15.23
CA PHE A 35 -2.03 -16.99 -13.82
C PHE A 35 -0.98 -17.75 -13.00
N ASP A 36 0.30 -17.69 -13.40
CA ASP A 36 1.42 -18.31 -12.72
C ASP A 36 2.28 -17.25 -12.03
N ILE A 37 2.28 -17.26 -10.70
CA ILE A 37 3.05 -16.32 -9.88
C ILE A 37 4.56 -16.55 -10.01
N ALA A 38 5.02 -17.75 -10.38
CA ALA A 38 6.44 -18.00 -10.62
C ALA A 38 6.94 -17.18 -11.82
N LEU A 39 6.19 -17.17 -12.92
CA LEU A 39 6.50 -16.37 -14.11
C LEU A 39 6.51 -14.86 -13.82
N VAL A 40 5.60 -14.40 -12.95
CA VAL A 40 5.60 -13.00 -12.49
C VAL A 40 6.86 -12.69 -11.67
N ARG A 41 7.25 -13.59 -10.75
CA ARG A 41 8.41 -13.40 -9.86
C ARG A 41 9.74 -13.35 -10.59
N GLU A 42 9.85 -14.01 -11.74
CA GLU A 42 11.03 -13.95 -12.61
C GLU A 42 11.24 -12.56 -13.23
N GLN A 43 10.19 -11.73 -13.32
CA GLN A 43 10.30 -10.41 -13.92
C GLN A 43 11.06 -9.42 -13.02
N GLN A 44 11.67 -8.43 -13.66
CA GLN A 44 12.34 -7.32 -12.99
C GLN A 44 11.33 -6.38 -12.33
N PHE A 45 11.77 -5.75 -11.24
CA PHE A 45 10.96 -4.84 -10.43
C PHE A 45 10.32 -3.71 -11.24
N ASP A 46 11.12 -2.98 -12.01
CA ASP A 46 10.66 -1.79 -12.74
C ASP A 46 9.61 -2.13 -13.80
N LYS A 47 9.77 -3.28 -14.46
CA LYS A 47 8.78 -3.81 -15.40
C LYS A 47 7.45 -4.06 -14.70
N LEU A 48 7.46 -4.85 -13.62
CA LEU A 48 6.25 -5.19 -12.87
C LEU A 48 5.55 -3.96 -12.30
N ARG A 49 6.30 -3.02 -11.72
CA ARG A 49 5.73 -1.79 -11.16
C ARG A 49 5.10 -0.93 -12.24
N SER A 50 5.77 -0.78 -13.39
CA SER A 50 5.23 -0.02 -14.53
C SER A 50 3.95 -0.66 -15.08
N GLU A 51 3.92 -1.98 -15.22
CA GLU A 51 2.72 -2.71 -15.67
C GLU A 51 1.56 -2.54 -14.68
N LEU A 52 1.82 -2.69 -13.37
CA LEU A 52 0.80 -2.53 -12.34
C LEU A 52 0.23 -1.11 -12.32
N LEU A 53 1.08 -0.07 -12.43
CA LEU A 53 0.65 1.32 -12.49
C LEU A 53 -0.13 1.67 -13.77
N ALA A 54 0.08 0.92 -14.86
CA ALA A 54 -0.69 1.08 -16.08
C ALA A 54 -2.12 0.52 -15.97
N ILE A 55 -2.41 -0.31 -14.96
CA ILE A 55 -3.75 -0.86 -14.73
C ILE A 55 -4.67 0.27 -14.22
N LYS A 56 -5.73 0.56 -14.99
CA LYS A 56 -6.71 1.59 -14.64
C LYS A 56 -7.26 1.38 -13.21
N GLY A 57 -6.98 2.34 -12.33
CA GLY A 57 -7.44 2.33 -10.95
C GLY A 57 -6.50 1.68 -9.94
N VAL A 58 -5.33 1.21 -10.37
CA VAL A 58 -4.20 0.85 -9.49
C VAL A 58 -3.30 2.08 -9.37
N GLY A 59 -3.15 2.59 -8.14
CA GLY A 59 -2.19 3.66 -7.82
C GLY A 59 -0.94 3.08 -7.16
N GLY A 60 0.03 3.95 -6.85
CA GLY A 60 1.30 3.58 -6.20
C GLY A 60 1.10 2.67 -4.97
N GLU A 61 0.19 3.06 -4.06
CA GLU A 61 -0.11 2.25 -2.87
C GLU A 61 -0.49 0.80 -3.20
N THR A 62 -1.42 0.61 -4.15
CA THR A 62 -1.87 -0.73 -4.54
C THR A 62 -0.79 -1.51 -5.28
N ALA A 63 -0.06 -0.86 -6.20
CA ALA A 63 1.05 -1.50 -6.91
C ALA A 63 2.13 -1.99 -5.95
N ASP A 64 2.52 -1.16 -4.99
CA ASP A 64 3.57 -1.46 -4.04
C ASP A 64 3.14 -2.49 -2.99
N VAL A 65 1.86 -2.54 -2.60
CA VAL A 65 1.29 -3.64 -1.81
C VAL A 65 1.39 -4.98 -2.56
N ILE A 66 1.00 -5.01 -3.84
CA ILE A 66 1.07 -6.25 -4.64
C ILE A 66 2.52 -6.73 -4.78
N LEU A 67 3.45 -5.80 -5.09
CA LEU A 67 4.87 -6.09 -5.22
C LEU A 67 5.43 -6.69 -3.92
N THR A 68 5.16 -6.07 -2.78
CA THR A 68 5.73 -6.48 -1.50
C THR A 68 5.09 -7.75 -0.95
N TYR A 69 3.76 -7.84 -0.93
CA TYR A 69 3.06 -8.93 -0.23
C TYR A 69 2.78 -10.15 -1.11
N ALA A 70 2.48 -9.98 -2.40
CA ALA A 70 2.13 -11.09 -3.28
C ALA A 70 3.33 -11.58 -4.10
N ILE A 71 4.03 -10.65 -4.74
CA ILE A 71 5.12 -10.97 -5.65
C ILE A 71 6.41 -11.24 -4.87
N GLY A 72 6.68 -10.48 -3.81
CA GLY A 72 7.88 -10.64 -2.98
C GLY A 72 9.05 -9.74 -3.42
N LYS A 73 8.77 -8.61 -4.06
CA LYS A 73 9.77 -7.60 -4.43
C LYS A 73 9.70 -6.43 -3.45
N ALA A 74 10.84 -5.95 -2.98
CA ALA A 74 10.90 -4.88 -2.00
C ALA A 74 10.39 -3.56 -2.59
N SER A 75 9.19 -3.13 -2.21
CA SER A 75 8.67 -1.77 -2.45
C SER A 75 8.03 -1.21 -1.19
N PHE A 76 8.52 -0.07 -0.71
CA PHE A 76 7.97 0.47 0.53
C PHE A 76 6.55 1.01 0.31
N VAL A 77 5.60 0.57 1.13
CA VAL A 77 4.20 0.96 1.01
C VAL A 77 3.93 2.19 1.87
N ILE A 78 3.45 3.26 1.23
CA ILE A 78 2.97 4.46 1.90
C ILE A 78 1.45 4.48 1.88
N ASP A 79 0.81 4.60 3.02
CA ASP A 79 -0.64 4.75 3.11
C ASP A 79 -1.03 6.02 3.90
N ALA A 80 -2.33 6.19 4.14
CA ALA A 80 -2.85 7.28 4.94
C ALA A 80 -2.45 7.21 6.43
N TYR A 81 -2.09 6.02 6.94
CA TYR A 81 -1.58 5.86 8.31
C TYR A 81 -0.16 6.40 8.40
N ALA A 82 0.75 5.97 7.52
CA ALA A 82 2.12 6.45 7.43
C ALA A 82 2.16 7.98 7.32
N ARG A 83 1.40 8.57 6.40
CA ARG A 83 1.34 10.05 6.26
C ARG A 83 0.91 10.74 7.55
N ARG A 84 -0.13 10.23 8.22
CA ARG A 84 -0.65 10.85 9.45
C ARG A 84 0.33 10.70 10.61
N ILE A 85 0.91 9.51 10.79
CA ILE A 85 1.86 9.20 11.85
C ILE A 85 3.08 10.11 11.72
N PHE A 86 3.70 10.16 10.54
CA PHE A 86 4.93 10.93 10.31
C PHE A 86 4.69 12.44 10.46
N SER A 87 3.57 12.96 9.93
CA SER A 87 3.21 14.38 10.11
C SER A 87 3.02 14.74 11.58
N ARG A 88 2.32 13.90 12.37
CA ARG A 88 2.10 14.14 13.80
C ARG A 88 3.37 13.98 14.63
N PHE A 89 4.25 13.07 14.23
CA PHE A 89 5.58 12.93 14.81
C PHE A 89 6.46 14.17 14.55
N GLY A 90 6.04 15.02 13.61
CA GLY A 90 6.70 16.28 13.29
C GLY A 90 7.80 16.15 12.24
N LEU A 91 7.68 15.13 11.38
CA LEU A 91 8.52 14.96 10.19
C LEU A 91 7.91 15.68 8.99
N THR A 92 8.76 16.20 8.11
CA THR A 92 8.32 16.77 6.84
C THR A 92 7.96 15.64 5.87
N VAL A 93 6.66 15.45 5.65
CA VAL A 93 6.14 14.41 4.75
C VAL A 93 6.02 14.96 3.32
N PRO A 94 6.67 14.32 2.31
CA PRO A 94 6.50 14.73 0.91
C PRO A 94 5.04 14.65 0.44
N LYS A 95 4.61 15.60 -0.40
CA LYS A 95 3.22 15.66 -0.89
C LYS A 95 2.87 14.49 -1.81
N SER A 96 3.77 14.15 -2.74
CA SER A 96 3.55 13.07 -3.69
C SER A 96 3.72 11.70 -3.02
N TYR A 97 3.11 10.67 -3.61
CA TYR A 97 3.34 9.28 -3.20
C TYR A 97 4.79 8.87 -3.45
N GLU A 98 5.26 9.06 -4.68
CA GLU A 98 6.59 8.64 -5.12
C GLU A 98 7.70 9.24 -4.26
N SER A 99 7.68 10.55 -4.02
CA SER A 99 8.74 11.18 -3.22
C SER A 99 8.74 10.72 -1.76
N PHE A 100 7.58 10.36 -1.19
CA PHE A 100 7.54 9.81 0.16
C PHE A 100 8.02 8.36 0.18
N ARG A 101 7.62 7.55 -0.81
CA ARG A 101 8.12 6.20 -0.98
C ARG A 101 9.65 6.20 -1.13
N ASP A 102 10.20 7.05 -1.98
CA ASP A 102 11.64 7.15 -2.22
C ASP A 102 12.40 7.55 -0.96
N MET A 103 11.90 8.52 -0.20
CA MET A 103 12.46 8.93 1.09
C MET A 103 12.54 7.74 2.07
N MET A 104 11.48 6.94 2.16
CA MET A 104 11.45 5.77 3.04
C MET A 104 12.42 4.67 2.57
N GLN A 105 12.50 4.42 1.27
CA GLN A 105 13.41 3.41 0.70
C GLN A 105 14.89 3.80 0.81
N GLN A 106 15.21 5.09 0.85
CA GLN A 106 16.57 5.57 1.13
C GLN A 106 16.94 5.43 2.61
N THR A 107 15.95 5.37 3.51
CA THR A 107 16.16 5.32 4.96
C THR A 107 16.17 3.89 5.50
N ILE A 108 15.34 3.01 4.93
CA ILE A 108 15.14 1.65 5.41
C ILE A 108 15.79 0.67 4.42
N ALA A 109 16.56 -0.28 4.96
CA ALA A 109 17.21 -1.33 4.17
C ALA A 109 16.23 -2.01 3.22
N SER A 110 16.63 -2.14 1.95
CA SER A 110 15.80 -2.72 0.90
C SER A 110 15.68 -4.24 1.04
N ASP A 111 14.72 -4.65 1.86
CA ASP A 111 14.34 -6.04 2.07
C ASP A 111 12.81 -6.15 2.14
N THR A 112 12.25 -7.13 1.44
CA THR A 112 10.80 -7.32 1.34
C THR A 112 10.18 -7.59 2.72
N LYS A 113 10.82 -8.39 3.58
CA LYS A 113 10.29 -8.71 4.91
C LYS A 113 10.35 -7.49 5.82
N THR A 114 11.46 -6.74 5.78
CA THR A 114 11.61 -5.47 6.50
C THR A 114 10.54 -4.46 6.09
N TYR A 115 10.30 -4.27 4.79
CA TYR A 115 9.29 -3.34 4.30
C TYR A 115 7.87 -3.77 4.70
N ALA A 116 7.54 -5.06 4.55
CA ALA A 116 6.25 -5.61 4.96
C ALA A 116 6.02 -5.45 6.49
N TYR A 117 7.07 -5.64 7.29
CA TYR A 117 7.03 -5.53 8.74
C TYR A 117 6.77 -4.08 9.18
N TYR A 118 7.57 -3.11 8.69
CA TYR A 118 7.37 -1.70 9.03
C TYR A 118 6.02 -1.17 8.55
N HIS A 119 5.57 -1.55 7.35
CA HIS A 119 4.22 -1.19 6.89
C HIS A 119 3.15 -1.75 7.84
N GLY A 120 3.25 -3.02 8.23
CA GLY A 120 2.35 -3.64 9.21
C GLY A 120 2.33 -2.91 10.55
N LEU A 121 3.50 -2.56 11.10
CA LEU A 121 3.61 -1.79 12.35
C LEU A 121 2.95 -0.41 12.25
N MET A 122 3.13 0.29 11.13
CA MET A 122 2.49 1.59 10.91
C MET A 122 0.97 1.48 10.84
N VAL A 123 0.45 0.46 10.14
CA VAL A 123 -0.99 0.19 10.08
C VAL A 123 -1.53 -0.10 11.49
N GLU A 124 -0.89 -1.02 12.22
CA GLU A 124 -1.31 -1.37 13.58
C GLU A 124 -1.29 -0.15 14.50
N HIS A 125 -0.18 0.60 14.51
CA HIS A 125 -0.05 1.81 15.31
C HIS A 125 -1.10 2.85 14.97
N GLY A 126 -1.34 3.07 13.68
CA GLY A 126 -2.31 4.03 13.18
C GLY A 126 -3.77 3.63 13.44
N GLN A 127 -4.06 2.34 13.54
CA GLN A 127 -5.36 1.81 13.90
C GLN A 127 -5.60 1.77 15.40
N ARG A 128 -4.59 1.44 16.21
CA ARG A 128 -4.73 1.28 17.67
C ARG A 128 -4.60 2.61 18.41
N PHE A 129 -3.57 3.40 18.09
CA PHE A 129 -3.19 4.60 18.85
C PHE A 129 -3.38 5.88 18.05
N CYS A 130 -2.71 6.01 16.90
CA CYS A 130 -2.69 7.24 16.10
C CYS A 130 -3.89 7.34 15.14
N LYS A 131 -5.10 7.15 15.68
CA LYS A 131 -6.39 7.29 14.98
C LYS A 131 -6.67 8.76 14.62
N LYS A 132 -7.72 9.05 13.85
CA LYS A 132 -8.14 10.44 13.56
C LYS A 132 -8.29 11.27 14.85
N ARG A 133 -8.97 10.70 15.84
CA ARG A 133 -8.93 11.13 17.25
C ARG A 133 -7.95 10.20 17.99
N PRO A 134 -6.70 10.62 18.23
CA PRO A 134 -5.66 9.74 18.75
C PRO A 134 -5.87 9.43 20.24
N ILE A 135 -5.33 8.28 20.68
CA ILE A 135 -5.25 7.90 22.09
C ILE A 135 -3.78 8.06 22.47
N CYS A 136 -3.36 9.28 22.81
CA CYS A 136 -1.96 9.63 22.96
C CYS A 136 -1.37 9.02 24.23
N GLU A 137 -2.14 8.97 25.30
CA GLU A 137 -1.73 8.53 26.63
C GLU A 137 -1.30 7.06 26.66
N GLU A 138 -1.86 6.24 25.76
CA GLU A 138 -1.53 4.83 25.59
C GLU A 138 -0.54 4.57 24.44
N CYS A 139 -0.14 5.62 23.72
CA CYS A 139 0.69 5.50 22.54
C CYS A 139 2.14 5.16 22.92
N PRO A 140 2.75 4.10 22.34
CA PRO A 140 4.14 3.75 22.64
C PRO A 140 5.16 4.81 22.19
N LEU A 141 4.73 5.79 21.38
CA LEU A 141 5.56 6.91 20.92
C LEU A 141 5.23 8.22 21.65
N PHE A 142 4.55 8.15 22.80
CA PHE A 142 4.01 9.33 23.49
C PHE A 142 5.07 10.38 23.84
N PHE A 143 6.25 9.93 24.29
CA PHE A 143 7.31 10.80 24.77
C PHE A 143 8.09 11.46 23.64
N GLU A 144 8.25 10.79 22.50
CA GLU A 144 9.00 11.29 21.35
C GLU A 144 8.11 12.05 20.35
N CYS A 145 6.82 11.74 20.28
CA CYS A 145 5.91 12.33 19.32
C CYS A 145 5.60 13.80 19.65
N LYS A 146 5.80 14.69 18.67
CA LYS A 146 5.49 16.13 18.78
C LYS A 146 4.00 16.46 18.76
N LYS A 147 3.14 15.49 18.44
CA LYS A 147 1.67 15.62 18.40
C LYS A 147 1.17 16.75 17.49
N PHE A 148 1.88 17.03 16.39
CA PHE A 148 1.51 18.14 15.49
C PHE A 148 0.13 17.94 14.85
N GLY A 149 -0.72 18.97 14.91
CA GLY A 149 -2.06 18.92 14.33
C GLY A 149 -3.01 17.94 15.03
N ILE A 150 -2.72 17.59 16.28
CA ILE A 150 -3.66 17.01 17.25
C ILE A 150 -4.14 18.15 18.13
#